data_AF-A0A139I5J5-F1
#
_entry.id   AF-A0A139I5J5-F1
#
_cell.length_a   1.000
_cell.length_b   1.000
_cell.length_c   1.000
_cell.angle_alpha   90.00
_cell.angle_beta   90.00
_cell.angle_gamma   90.00
#
_symmetry.space_group_name_H-M   'P 1'
#
loop_
_entity.id
_entity.type
_entity.pdbx_description
1 polymer ?
#
loop_
_entity_poly.entity_id
_entity_poly.type
_entity_poly.pdbx_seq_one_letter_code
_entity_poly.pdbx_strand_id
1 'polypeptide(L)'
;MADTMSALYEQIDNAETPWEVLGIQSYFVTKAEFRATYRSLALRLHPDKAQDEDLRERHTQLFQSIQSAYEVCLIELTHGKDSIPESEPAALPESWESLHARNVANREALKGARAEALKAVQSEREAEARYEARFKAKGEVIARNKDERKAEKEEHARESRVPKERRECNLKDSRTYSEVLSDACNKKQARDSARFATCQEVQDATEEQEHDALRRTERKGDNLFHDVQTVPKQDIASRWNRSLICGGGRRAVCVALSYLEERENCAAARSLRRQQELIGAGESEYTAFIQAESEAEEKTDRELEKMDRQGIEGIWWDYEEDGSLPPYQLSLFDFIPAGLLEYYDQ
;
A
#
# COMPACT_ATOMS: atom_id res chain seq x y z
N MET A 1 -45.53 7.41 -14.46
CA MET A 1 -44.87 8.28 -13.44
C MET A 1 -45.75 9.45 -12.98
N ALA A 2 -46.70 9.94 -13.79
CA ALA A 2 -47.67 10.94 -13.31
C ALA A 2 -48.62 10.37 -12.24
N ASP A 3 -49.01 9.10 -12.38
CA ASP A 3 -49.96 8.45 -11.45
C ASP A 3 -49.37 8.27 -10.03
N THR A 4 -48.06 8.09 -9.92
CA THR A 4 -47.38 7.92 -8.63
C THR A 4 -47.29 9.22 -7.83
N MET A 5 -47.23 10.38 -8.50
CA MET A 5 -47.18 11.68 -7.80
C MET A 5 -48.56 12.10 -7.31
N SER A 6 -49.61 11.85 -8.10
CA SER A 6 -50.98 12.17 -7.71
C SER A 6 -51.42 11.37 -6.48
N ALA A 7 -51.08 10.08 -6.43
CA ALA A 7 -51.34 9.24 -5.26
C ALA A 7 -50.61 9.74 -4.00
N LEU A 8 -49.39 10.25 -4.13
CA LEU A 8 -48.65 10.83 -3.00
C LEU A 8 -49.29 12.13 -2.49
N TYR A 9 -49.80 12.98 -3.38
CA TYR A 9 -50.52 14.18 -2.98
C TYR A 9 -51.80 13.83 -2.22
N GLU A 10 -52.61 12.91 -2.76
CA GLU A 10 -53.83 12.46 -2.08
C GLU A 10 -53.53 11.80 -0.73
N GLN A 11 -52.44 11.04 -0.62
CA GLN A 11 -52.02 10.45 0.65
C GLN A 11 -51.70 11.52 1.69
N ILE A 12 -50.93 12.55 1.34
CA ILE A 12 -50.52 13.60 2.29
C ILE A 12 -51.72 14.50 2.63
N ASP A 13 -52.53 14.85 1.63
CA ASP A 13 -53.69 15.74 1.80
C ASP A 13 -54.78 15.08 2.67
N ASN A 14 -54.93 13.75 2.64
CA ASN A 14 -55.92 13.00 3.42
C ASN A 14 -55.35 12.34 4.69
N ALA A 15 -54.08 12.55 5.02
CA ALA A 15 -53.47 11.92 6.21
C ALA A 15 -54.04 12.54 7.49
N GLU A 16 -54.57 11.70 8.38
CA GLU A 16 -55.06 12.14 9.70
C GLU A 16 -53.93 12.13 10.74
N THR A 17 -52.91 11.28 10.51
CA THR A 17 -51.81 11.10 11.45
C THR A 17 -50.44 11.44 10.85
N PRO A 18 -49.47 11.92 11.67
CA PRO A 18 -48.10 12.16 11.22
C PRO A 18 -47.41 10.94 10.59
N TRP A 19 -47.77 9.73 11.02
CA TRP A 19 -47.24 8.47 10.51
C TRP A 19 -47.73 8.19 9.07
N GLU A 20 -48.99 8.49 8.79
CA GLU A 20 -49.59 8.37 7.46
C GLU A 20 -49.02 9.39 6.46
N VAL A 21 -48.72 10.61 6.91
CA VAL A 21 -48.03 11.63 6.08
C VAL A 21 -46.70 11.09 5.54
N LEU A 22 -45.98 10.32 6.35
CA LEU A 22 -44.71 9.69 5.97
C LEU A 22 -44.87 8.35 5.23
N GLY A 23 -46.10 7.86 5.08
CA GLY A 23 -46.42 6.58 4.45
C GLY A 23 -45.97 5.37 5.26
N ILE A 24 -45.83 5.52 6.58
CA ILE A 24 -45.38 4.47 7.47
C ILE A 24 -46.59 3.82 8.13
N GLN A 25 -46.90 2.59 7.73
CA GLN A 25 -48.03 1.83 8.27
C GLN A 25 -47.71 1.09 9.58
N SER A 26 -46.43 0.89 9.89
CA SER A 26 -45.98 0.10 11.05
C SER A 26 -45.37 1.00 12.12
N TYR A 27 -45.77 0.79 13.38
CA TYR A 27 -45.19 1.47 14.54
C TYR A 27 -43.78 0.98 14.91
N PHE A 28 -43.30 -0.11 14.31
CA PHE A 28 -42.00 -0.73 14.62
C PHE A 28 -40.88 -0.34 13.65
N VAL A 29 -40.98 0.84 13.02
CA VAL A 29 -39.96 1.30 12.07
C VAL A 29 -38.73 1.79 12.81
N THR A 30 -37.55 1.36 12.33
CA THR A 30 -36.29 1.80 12.91
C THR A 30 -36.02 3.28 12.62
N LYS A 31 -35.28 3.96 13.51
CA LYS A 31 -34.91 5.38 13.30
C LYS A 31 -34.15 5.61 11.98
N ALA A 32 -33.44 4.60 11.50
CA ALA A 32 -32.72 4.66 10.23
C ALA A 32 -33.69 4.65 9.03
N GLU A 33 -34.65 3.73 9.01
CA GLU A 33 -35.69 3.65 7.99
C GLU A 33 -36.56 4.90 7.99
N PHE A 34 -36.93 5.41 9.17
CA PHE A 34 -37.69 6.64 9.34
C PHE A 34 -36.99 7.87 8.72
N ARG A 35 -35.66 7.97 8.90
CA ARG A 35 -34.87 9.03 8.25
C ARG A 35 -34.75 8.82 6.74
N ALA A 36 -34.69 7.57 6.29
CA ALA A 36 -34.60 7.24 4.87
C ALA A 36 -35.91 7.60 4.14
N THR A 37 -37.07 7.26 4.71
CA THR A 37 -38.39 7.60 4.14
C THR A 37 -38.57 9.11 4.07
N TYR A 38 -38.29 9.85 5.15
CA TYR A 38 -38.32 11.30 5.15
C TYR A 38 -37.44 11.92 4.06
N ARG A 39 -36.17 11.51 3.96
CA ARG A 39 -35.27 12.02 2.91
C ARG A 39 -35.81 11.72 1.51
N SER A 40 -36.38 10.53 1.30
CA SER A 40 -36.93 10.15 0.01
C SER A 40 -38.13 11.02 -0.40
N LEU A 41 -39.01 11.35 0.55
CA LEU A 41 -40.17 12.22 0.34
C LEU A 41 -39.74 13.68 0.16
N ALA A 42 -38.86 14.18 1.02
CA ALA A 42 -38.29 15.52 0.95
C ALA A 42 -37.60 15.77 -0.40
N LEU A 43 -36.83 14.79 -0.91
CA LEU A 43 -36.20 14.89 -2.22
C LEU A 43 -37.21 14.87 -3.37
N ARG A 44 -38.37 14.23 -3.22
CA ARG A 44 -39.40 14.17 -4.28
C ARG A 44 -40.26 15.42 -4.31
N LEU A 45 -40.56 15.99 -3.16
CA LEU A 45 -41.50 17.10 -2.95
C LEU A 45 -40.80 18.42 -2.60
N HIS A 46 -39.52 18.54 -2.92
CA HIS A 46 -38.77 19.78 -2.71
C HIS A 46 -39.29 20.87 -3.67
N PRO A 47 -39.55 22.10 -3.20
CA PRO A 47 -40.07 23.17 -4.05
C PRO A 47 -39.19 23.46 -5.28
N ASP A 48 -37.86 23.31 -5.17
CA ASP A 48 -36.93 23.49 -6.30
C ASP A 48 -37.14 22.52 -7.47
N LYS A 49 -37.86 21.40 -7.26
CA LYS A 49 -38.16 20.45 -8.34
C LYS A 49 -39.43 20.78 -9.11
N ALA A 50 -40.26 21.69 -8.61
CA ALA A 50 -41.44 22.16 -9.32
C ALA A 50 -41.03 23.18 -10.39
N GLN A 51 -41.47 22.96 -11.63
CA GLN A 51 -41.21 23.89 -12.74
C GLN A 51 -42.21 25.06 -12.76
N ASP A 52 -43.45 24.80 -12.34
CA ASP A 52 -44.53 25.78 -12.32
C ASP A 52 -44.67 26.44 -10.94
N GLU A 53 -45.04 27.74 -10.93
CA GLU A 53 -45.24 28.52 -9.70
C GLU A 53 -46.34 27.92 -8.80
N ASP A 54 -47.48 27.53 -9.38
CA ASP A 54 -48.59 26.92 -8.62
C ASP A 54 -48.19 25.57 -8.00
N LEU A 55 -47.40 24.78 -8.74
CA LEU A 55 -46.86 23.51 -8.24
C LEU A 55 -45.81 23.74 -7.15
N ARG A 56 -45.04 24.81 -7.25
CA ARG A 56 -44.03 25.18 -6.24
C ARG A 56 -44.69 25.55 -4.92
N GLU A 57 -45.78 26.32 -4.96
CA GLU A 57 -46.56 26.63 -3.75
C GLU A 57 -47.12 25.36 -3.11
N ARG A 58 -47.70 24.46 -3.92
CA ARG A 58 -48.20 23.17 -3.43
C ARG A 58 -47.09 22.30 -2.83
N HIS A 59 -45.93 22.19 -3.49
CA HIS A 59 -44.77 21.47 -2.97
C HIS A 59 -44.27 22.07 -1.66
N THR A 60 -44.29 23.39 -1.53
CA THR A 60 -43.90 24.08 -0.29
C THR A 60 -44.82 23.70 0.87
N GLN A 61 -46.14 23.70 0.65
CA GLN A 61 -47.12 23.32 1.66
C GLN A 61 -46.97 21.84 2.07
N LEU A 62 -46.84 20.94 1.10
CA LEU A 62 -46.63 19.51 1.35
C LEU A 62 -45.32 19.24 2.07
N PHE A 63 -44.24 19.94 1.70
CA PHE A 63 -42.94 19.80 2.34
C PHE A 63 -42.98 20.23 3.80
N GLN A 64 -43.67 21.34 4.11
CA GLN A 64 -43.88 21.77 5.50
C GLN A 64 -44.69 20.74 6.30
N SER A 65 -45.73 20.15 5.70
CA SER A 65 -46.51 19.07 6.33
C SER A 65 -45.61 17.87 6.67
N ILE A 66 -44.81 17.39 5.71
CA ILE A 66 -43.86 16.29 5.89
C ILE A 66 -42.82 16.60 6.97
N GLN A 67 -42.28 17.82 6.98
CA GLN A 67 -41.30 18.23 7.98
C GLN A 67 -41.92 18.23 9.39
N SER A 68 -43.12 18.80 9.54
CA SER A 68 -43.81 18.84 10.83
C SER A 68 -44.13 17.43 11.35
N ALA A 69 -44.59 16.53 10.47
CA ALA A 69 -44.84 15.14 10.79
C ALA A 69 -43.56 14.42 11.22
N TYR A 70 -42.45 14.66 10.52
CA TYR A 70 -41.14 14.09 10.86
C TYR A 70 -40.67 14.49 12.26
N GLU A 71 -40.81 15.78 12.62
CA GLU A 71 -40.42 16.28 13.93
C GLU A 71 -41.26 15.68 15.05
N VAL A 72 -42.59 15.60 14.88
CA VAL A 72 -43.51 14.99 15.87
C VAL A 72 -43.19 13.52 16.08
N CYS A 73 -43.11 12.73 15.01
CA CYS A 73 -42.78 11.31 15.10
C CYS A 73 -41.39 11.07 15.69
N LEU A 74 -40.41 11.94 15.40
CA LEU A 74 -39.07 11.82 15.98
C LEU A 74 -39.09 12.02 17.50
N ILE A 75 -39.86 13.00 17.98
CA ILE A 75 -40.08 13.25 19.41
C ILE A 75 -40.74 12.03 20.05
N GLU A 76 -41.82 11.51 19.48
CA GLU A 76 -42.51 10.31 19.98
C GLU A 76 -41.58 9.09 20.04
N LEU A 77 -40.73 8.91 19.03
CA LEU A 77 -39.77 7.80 18.97
C LEU A 77 -38.64 7.95 20.00
N THR A 78 -38.22 9.18 20.31
CA THR A 78 -37.18 9.45 21.32
C THR A 78 -37.73 9.46 22.75
N HIS A 79 -38.99 9.82 22.93
CA HIS A 79 -39.67 9.88 24.23
C HIS A 79 -40.63 8.70 24.44
N GLY A 80 -40.42 7.61 23.70
CA GLY A 80 -41.21 6.38 23.81
C GLY A 80 -41.39 5.94 25.27
N LYS A 81 -42.66 5.66 25.60
CA LYS A 81 -43.32 5.58 26.93
C LYS A 81 -42.63 4.86 28.11
N ASP A 82 -41.48 4.21 27.93
CA ASP A 82 -40.89 3.33 28.95
C ASP A 82 -39.48 3.71 29.41
N SER A 83 -39.04 4.95 29.19
CA SER A 83 -37.75 5.40 29.70
C SER A 83 -37.84 6.79 30.32
N ILE A 84 -38.24 6.81 31.60
CA ILE A 84 -37.59 7.68 32.57
C ILE A 84 -36.35 6.90 33.05
N PRO A 85 -35.16 7.03 32.42
CA PRO A 85 -33.96 6.77 33.18
C PRO A 85 -33.91 7.87 34.25
N GLU A 86 -33.83 7.49 35.52
CA GLU A 86 -33.32 8.35 36.58
C GLU A 86 -31.98 8.91 36.09
N SER A 87 -32.04 10.11 35.52
CA SER A 87 -30.91 10.76 34.90
C SER A 87 -29.98 11.22 36.01
N GLU A 88 -28.71 10.84 35.89
CA GLU A 88 -27.60 11.68 36.34
C GLU A 88 -27.95 13.15 36.13
N PRO A 89 -27.64 14.05 37.09
CA PRO A 89 -28.09 15.42 37.08
C PRO A 89 -27.80 16.02 35.71
N ALA A 90 -28.87 16.32 34.97
CA ALA A 90 -28.82 16.83 33.61
C ALA A 90 -27.75 17.93 33.58
N ALA A 91 -26.62 17.64 32.94
CA ALA A 91 -25.62 18.63 32.65
C ALA A 91 -26.39 19.74 31.95
N LEU A 92 -26.48 20.89 32.61
CA LEU A 92 -27.22 22.04 32.11
C LEU A 92 -26.85 22.22 30.64
N PRO A 93 -27.85 22.37 29.74
CA PRO A 93 -27.58 22.46 28.31
C PRO A 93 -26.46 23.48 28.09
N GLU A 94 -25.37 23.03 27.45
CA GLU A 94 -24.23 23.89 27.15
C GLU A 94 -24.78 25.19 26.55
N SER A 95 -24.38 26.33 27.11
CA SER A 95 -24.84 27.61 26.59
C SER A 95 -24.48 27.70 25.10
N TRP A 96 -25.32 28.37 24.33
CA TRP A 96 -25.10 28.57 22.89
C TRP A 96 -23.71 29.19 22.59
N GLU A 97 -23.21 30.02 23.51
CA GLU A 97 -21.87 30.60 23.47
C GLU A 97 -20.76 29.56 23.60
N SER A 98 -20.91 28.59 24.52
CA SER A 98 -19.94 27.49 24.70
C SER A 98 -19.87 26.60 23.45
N LEU A 99 -21.04 26.27 22.88
CA LEU A 99 -21.13 25.48 21.66
C LEU A 99 -20.51 26.23 20.47
N HIS A 100 -20.75 27.54 20.36
CA HIS A 100 -20.14 28.37 19.33
C HIS A 100 -18.61 28.45 19.48
N ALA A 101 -18.10 28.66 20.70
CA ALA A 101 -16.67 28.69 20.98
C ALA A 101 -15.99 27.37 20.59
N ARG A 102 -16.59 26.22 20.93
CA ARG A 102 -16.10 24.90 20.52
C ARG A 102 -16.08 24.73 19.00
N ASN A 103 -17.12 25.17 18.31
CA ASN A 103 -17.18 25.09 16.85
C ASN A 103 -16.13 25.99 16.17
N VAL A 104 -15.87 27.18 16.70
CA VAL A 104 -14.81 28.07 16.20
C VAL A 104 -13.43 27.43 16.42
N ALA A 105 -13.16 26.92 17.62
CA ALA A 105 -11.91 26.22 17.94
C ALA A 105 -11.68 25.00 17.03
N ASN A 106 -12.71 24.18 16.82
CA ASN A 106 -12.65 23.04 15.90
C ASN A 106 -12.37 23.48 14.45
N ARG A 107 -12.99 24.58 14.00
CA ARG A 107 -12.75 25.13 12.66
C ARG A 107 -11.32 25.63 12.50
N GLU A 108 -10.75 26.26 13.52
CA GLU A 108 -9.36 26.73 13.50
C GLU A 108 -8.37 25.56 13.56
N ALA A 109 -8.63 24.56 14.40
CA ALA A 109 -7.83 23.32 14.44
C ALA A 109 -7.83 22.61 13.08
N LEU A 110 -8.99 22.50 12.42
CA LEU A 110 -9.09 21.92 11.08
C LEU A 110 -8.35 22.73 10.02
N LYS A 111 -8.33 24.06 10.11
CA LYS A 111 -7.52 24.90 9.22
C LYS A 111 -6.02 24.66 9.44
N GLY A 112 -5.59 24.56 10.69
CA GLY A 112 -4.21 24.24 11.06
C GLY A 112 -3.76 22.89 10.50
N ALA A 113 -4.55 21.84 10.76
CA ALA A 113 -4.27 20.49 10.26
C ALA A 113 -4.21 20.42 8.73
N ARG A 114 -5.08 21.14 8.02
CA ARG A 114 -5.02 21.23 6.54
C ARG A 114 -3.76 21.92 6.04
N ALA A 115 -3.34 23.00 6.70
CA ALA A 115 -2.12 23.71 6.33
C ALA A 115 -0.86 22.85 6.55
N GLU A 116 -0.84 22.08 7.64
CA GLU A 116 0.23 21.13 7.94
C GLU A 116 0.28 19.98 6.92
N ALA A 117 -0.87 19.37 6.59
CA ALA A 117 -0.95 18.34 5.57
C ALA A 117 -0.46 18.83 4.20
N LEU A 118 -0.78 20.08 3.81
CA LEU A 118 -0.28 20.66 2.56
C LEU A 118 1.24 20.86 2.57
N LYS A 119 1.83 21.23 3.71
CA LYS A 119 3.29 21.32 3.86
C LYS A 119 3.95 19.94 3.73
N ALA A 120 3.35 18.90 4.31
CA ALA A 120 3.84 17.53 4.19
C ALA A 120 3.86 17.08 2.72
N VAL A 121 2.75 17.26 1.99
CA VAL A 121 2.65 16.94 0.55
C VAL A 121 3.67 17.74 -0.28
N GLN A 122 3.90 19.01 0.05
CA GLN A 122 4.93 19.81 -0.63
C GLN A 122 6.34 19.25 -0.38
N SER A 123 6.66 18.90 0.87
CA SER A 123 7.97 18.33 1.21
C SER A 123 8.21 16.96 0.56
N GLU A 124 7.16 16.15 0.40
CA GLU A 124 7.22 14.87 -0.29
C GLU A 124 7.50 15.06 -1.79
N ARG A 125 6.79 16.00 -2.44
CA ARG A 125 7.07 16.36 -3.85
C ARG A 125 8.47 16.91 -4.05
N GLU A 126 8.98 17.71 -3.11
CA GLU A 126 10.37 18.19 -3.16
C GLU A 126 11.37 17.05 -2.98
N ALA A 127 11.08 16.08 -2.12
CA ALA A 127 11.92 14.89 -1.95
C ALA A 127 11.93 14.04 -3.23
N GLU A 128 10.77 13.78 -3.82
CA GLU A 128 10.61 13.05 -5.09
C GLU A 128 11.39 13.74 -6.22
N ALA A 129 11.26 15.06 -6.36
CA ALA A 129 12.03 15.83 -7.34
C ALA A 129 13.54 15.73 -7.13
N ARG A 130 14.02 15.65 -5.88
CA ARG A 130 15.45 15.41 -5.58
C ARG A 130 15.89 14.00 -5.97
N TYR A 131 15.05 12.99 -5.75
CA TYR A 131 15.33 11.62 -6.17
C TYR A 131 15.42 11.52 -7.69
N GLU A 132 14.45 12.10 -8.41
CA GLU A 132 14.45 12.12 -9.87
C GLU A 132 15.68 12.84 -10.44
N ALA A 133 16.04 14.00 -9.88
CA ALA A 133 17.24 14.73 -10.28
C ALA A 133 18.52 13.91 -10.06
N ARG A 134 18.61 13.15 -8.97
CA ARG A 134 19.75 12.26 -8.68
C ARG A 134 19.81 11.10 -9.66
N PHE A 135 18.66 10.51 -10.00
CA PHE A 135 18.57 9.41 -10.96
C PHE A 135 18.99 9.89 -12.36
N LYS A 136 18.49 11.05 -12.79
CA LYS A 136 18.87 11.68 -14.06
C LYS A 136 20.37 11.98 -14.13
N ALA A 137 20.94 12.54 -13.06
CA ALA A 137 22.39 12.80 -12.99
C ALA A 137 23.22 11.51 -13.09
N LYS A 138 22.78 10.41 -12.46
CA LYS A 138 23.44 9.09 -12.62
C LYS A 138 23.34 8.58 -14.06
N GLY A 139 22.17 8.73 -14.70
CA GLY A 139 21.97 8.36 -16.10
C GLY A 139 22.92 9.10 -17.05
N GLU A 140 23.12 10.40 -16.84
CA GLU A 140 24.07 11.21 -17.62
C GLU A 140 25.52 10.75 -17.42
N VAL A 141 25.93 10.39 -16.21
CA VAL A 141 27.27 9.83 -15.93
C VAL A 141 27.47 8.49 -16.64
N ILE A 142 26.47 7.61 -16.60
CA ILE A 142 26.52 6.32 -17.30
C ILE A 142 26.63 6.53 -18.81
N ALA A 143 25.90 7.49 -19.39
CA ALA A 143 25.98 7.83 -20.80
C ALA A 143 27.38 8.32 -21.19
N ARG A 144 27.97 9.25 -20.43
CA ARG A 144 29.35 9.73 -20.66
C ARG A 144 30.37 8.61 -20.61
N ASN A 145 30.32 7.77 -19.57
CA ASN A 145 31.23 6.61 -19.43
C ASN A 145 31.10 5.63 -20.60
N LYS A 146 29.89 5.47 -21.17
CA LYS A 146 29.65 4.61 -22.33
C LYS A 146 30.30 5.18 -23.60
N ASP A 147 30.22 6.50 -23.79
CA ASP A 147 30.84 7.19 -24.92
C ASP A 147 32.37 7.20 -24.81
N GLU A 148 32.91 7.42 -23.61
CA GLU A 148 34.35 7.32 -23.33
C GLU A 148 34.89 5.91 -23.65
N ARG A 149 34.23 4.86 -23.14
CA ARG A 149 34.60 3.46 -23.47
C ARG A 149 34.50 3.14 -24.95
N LYS A 150 33.60 3.79 -25.69
CA LYS A 150 33.48 3.64 -27.14
C LYS A 150 34.65 4.32 -27.86
N ALA A 151 35.04 5.51 -27.42
CA ALA A 151 36.20 6.23 -27.95
C ALA A 151 37.52 5.47 -27.69
N GLU A 152 37.73 4.97 -26.48
CA GLU A 152 38.91 4.14 -26.13
C GLU A 152 39.01 2.89 -27.02
N LYS A 153 37.88 2.22 -27.28
CA LYS A 153 37.84 1.06 -28.19
C LYS A 153 38.21 1.44 -29.63
N GLU A 154 37.77 2.60 -30.09
CA GLU A 154 38.09 3.09 -31.44
C GLU A 154 39.57 3.48 -31.56
N GLU A 155 40.13 4.13 -30.53
CA GLU A 155 41.56 4.46 -30.46
C GLU A 155 42.42 3.20 -30.47
N HIS A 156 42.10 2.21 -29.63
CA HIS A 156 42.77 0.90 -29.65
C HIS A 156 42.63 0.19 -31.01
N ALA A 157 41.48 0.33 -31.69
CA ALA A 157 41.29 -0.20 -33.03
C ALA A 157 42.15 0.52 -34.09
N ARG A 158 42.43 1.82 -33.93
CA ARG A 158 43.34 2.58 -34.79
C ARG A 158 44.79 2.18 -34.56
N GLU A 159 45.22 2.05 -33.31
CA GLU A 159 46.59 1.62 -32.97
C GLU A 159 46.91 0.21 -33.47
N SER A 160 45.94 -0.70 -33.39
CA SER A 160 46.11 -2.08 -33.88
C SER A 160 46.16 -2.21 -35.41
N ARG A 161 45.69 -1.21 -36.16
CA ARG A 161 45.76 -1.16 -37.64
C ARG A 161 47.10 -0.69 -38.18
N VAL A 162 48.06 -0.30 -37.32
CA VAL A 162 49.41 0.07 -37.78
C VAL A 162 50.06 -1.11 -38.51
N PRO A 163 50.47 -0.95 -39.78
CA PRO A 163 51.03 -2.03 -40.60
C PRO A 163 52.21 -2.73 -39.90
N LYS A 164 52.18 -4.07 -39.87
CA LYS A 164 53.21 -4.91 -39.24
C LYS A 164 54.61 -4.81 -39.88
N GLU A 165 54.73 -4.10 -41.00
CA GLU A 165 55.94 -4.03 -41.83
C GLU A 165 57.17 -3.38 -41.16
N ARG A 166 57.05 -2.80 -39.96
CA ARG A 166 58.20 -2.27 -39.20
C ARG A 166 58.63 -3.11 -37.98
N ARG A 167 57.97 -4.23 -37.67
CA ARG A 167 58.30 -5.02 -36.45
C ARG A 167 59.41 -6.05 -36.63
N GLU A 168 59.94 -6.24 -37.84
CA GLU A 168 60.98 -7.26 -38.09
C GLU A 168 62.42 -6.77 -37.89
N CYS A 169 62.67 -5.49 -37.59
CA CYS A 169 64.04 -4.95 -37.59
C CYS A 169 64.80 -5.00 -36.24
N ASN A 170 64.19 -5.38 -35.11
CA ASN A 170 64.83 -5.26 -33.78
C ASN A 170 64.92 -6.55 -32.96
N LEU A 171 64.80 -7.73 -33.58
CA LEU A 171 64.86 -9.03 -32.89
C LEU A 171 66.30 -9.57 -32.68
N LYS A 172 67.30 -8.70 -32.49
CA LYS A 172 68.69 -9.12 -32.25
C LYS A 172 69.14 -9.16 -30.79
N ASP A 173 68.36 -8.62 -29.85
CA ASP A 173 68.66 -8.73 -28.42
C ASP A 173 67.59 -9.62 -27.75
N SER A 174 67.70 -10.93 -27.96
CA SER A 174 66.80 -11.91 -27.35
C SER A 174 67.06 -12.01 -25.85
N ARG A 175 66.31 -11.22 -25.08
CA ARG A 175 66.14 -11.41 -23.63
C ARG A 175 65.59 -12.82 -23.41
N THR A 176 66.29 -13.62 -22.61
CA THR A 176 65.95 -15.03 -22.41
C THR A 176 64.57 -15.17 -21.76
N TYR A 177 63.80 -16.19 -22.16
CA TYR A 177 62.43 -16.45 -21.67
C TYR A 177 62.34 -16.49 -20.13
N SER A 178 63.43 -16.86 -19.45
CA SER A 178 63.58 -16.84 -18.00
C SER A 178 63.54 -15.44 -17.38
N GLU A 179 64.12 -14.42 -18.03
CA GLU A 179 64.10 -13.04 -17.53
C GLU A 179 62.69 -12.43 -17.61
N VAL A 180 61.94 -12.76 -18.67
CA VAL A 180 60.56 -12.27 -18.85
C VAL A 180 59.61 -12.84 -17.79
N LEU A 181 59.78 -14.12 -17.42
CA LEU A 181 58.98 -14.73 -16.35
C LEU A 181 59.33 -14.18 -14.97
N SER A 182 60.60 -13.83 -14.74
CA SER A 182 61.08 -13.27 -13.47
C SER A 182 60.52 -11.87 -13.23
N ASP A 183 60.53 -11.01 -14.26
CA ASP A 183 59.96 -9.65 -14.19
C ASP A 183 58.43 -9.69 -13.99
N ALA A 184 57.73 -10.67 -14.57
CA ALA A 184 56.29 -10.84 -14.39
C ALA A 184 55.90 -11.27 -12.97
N CYS A 185 56.71 -12.13 -12.34
CA CYS A 185 56.48 -12.60 -10.98
C CYS A 185 56.69 -11.47 -9.96
N ASN A 186 57.77 -10.69 -10.12
CA ASN A 186 58.08 -9.55 -9.25
C ASN A 186 57.03 -8.43 -9.34
N LYS A 187 56.47 -8.17 -10.54
CA LYS A 187 55.37 -7.20 -10.71
C LYS A 187 54.07 -7.63 -10.04
N LYS A 188 53.80 -8.94 -9.93
CA LYS A 188 52.60 -9.45 -9.26
C LYS A 188 52.70 -9.29 -7.74
N GLN A 189 53.86 -9.61 -7.18
CA GLN A 189 54.14 -9.41 -5.74
C GLN A 189 54.04 -7.94 -5.30
N ALA A 190 54.50 -6.99 -6.12
CA ALA A 190 54.39 -5.56 -5.81
C ALA A 190 52.94 -5.01 -5.87
N ARG A 191 52.04 -5.64 -6.65
CA ARG A 191 50.63 -5.24 -6.70
C ARG A 191 49.83 -5.77 -5.53
N ASP A 192 50.15 -6.96 -5.07
CA ASP A 192 49.44 -7.58 -3.94
C ASP A 192 49.81 -6.89 -2.62
N SER A 193 51.06 -6.46 -2.43
CA SER A 193 51.46 -5.69 -1.23
C SER A 193 50.77 -4.32 -1.13
N ALA A 194 50.52 -3.64 -2.25
CA ALA A 194 49.80 -2.36 -2.27
C ALA A 194 48.29 -2.51 -1.94
N ARG A 195 47.68 -3.66 -2.25
CA ARG A 195 46.28 -3.95 -1.91
C ARG A 195 46.08 -4.27 -0.43
N PHE A 196 47.06 -4.89 0.23
CA PHE A 196 46.98 -5.14 1.66
C PHE A 196 47.12 -3.87 2.51
N ALA A 197 47.94 -2.91 2.09
CA ALA A 197 48.09 -1.64 2.80
C ALA A 197 46.81 -0.78 2.81
N THR A 198 46.00 -0.84 1.75
CA THR A 198 44.77 -0.03 1.63
C THR A 198 43.57 -0.62 2.37
N CYS A 199 43.57 -1.92 2.69
CA CYS A 199 42.50 -2.54 3.48
C CYS A 199 42.67 -2.32 4.99
N GLN A 200 43.89 -2.03 5.46
CA GLN A 200 44.16 -1.87 6.89
C GLN A 200 43.77 -0.46 7.40
N GLU A 201 43.91 0.58 6.57
CA GLU A 201 43.48 1.96 6.93
C GLU A 201 41.95 2.14 6.96
N VAL A 202 41.17 1.25 6.34
CA VAL A 202 39.69 1.34 6.34
C VAL A 202 39.09 0.70 7.59
N GLN A 203 39.80 -0.22 8.26
CA GLN A 203 39.29 -0.86 9.49
C GLN A 203 39.41 0.08 10.71
N ASP A 204 40.48 0.86 10.80
CA ASP A 204 40.72 1.76 11.93
C ASP A 204 39.76 2.98 11.98
N ALA A 205 39.09 3.32 10.88
CA ALA A 205 38.13 4.44 10.83
C ALA A 205 36.70 4.06 11.26
N THR A 206 36.38 2.77 11.34
CA THR A 206 35.03 2.28 11.71
C THR A 206 34.89 1.91 13.19
N GLU A 207 35.99 1.72 13.92
CA GLU A 207 35.94 1.33 15.35
C GLU A 207 35.64 2.49 16.31
N GLU A 208 35.81 3.76 15.89
CA GLU A 208 35.48 4.92 16.74
C GLU A 208 33.98 5.28 16.79
N GLN A 209 33.13 4.67 15.94
CA GLN A 209 31.70 5.02 15.86
C GLN A 209 30.76 4.03 16.57
N GLU A 210 31.24 2.85 16.99
CA GLU A 210 30.39 1.80 17.60
C GLU A 210 30.34 1.83 19.15
N HIS A 211 31.14 2.67 19.82
CA HIS A 211 31.19 2.69 21.28
C HIS A 211 30.05 3.46 21.99
N ASP A 212 29.17 4.17 21.26
CA ASP A 212 28.07 4.95 21.84
C ASP A 212 26.69 4.26 21.81
N ALA A 213 26.54 3.11 21.15
CA ALA A 213 25.25 2.44 20.99
C ALA A 213 24.97 1.30 22.01
N LEU A 214 25.96 0.87 22.79
CA LEU A 214 25.87 -0.32 23.66
C LEU A 214 25.54 -0.02 25.14
N ARG A 215 24.56 0.85 25.38
CA ARG A 215 23.94 1.00 26.72
C ARG A 215 22.42 1.15 26.64
N ARG A 216 21.71 0.10 26.21
CA ARG A 216 20.32 -0.19 26.61
C ARG A 216 19.89 -1.50 25.96
N THR A 217 19.86 -2.56 26.77
CA THR A 217 18.75 -3.53 26.95
C THR A 217 19.32 -4.85 27.46
N GLU A 218 19.50 -4.95 28.77
CA GLU A 218 19.42 -6.24 29.46
C GLU A 218 18.02 -6.34 30.06
N ARG A 219 17.22 -7.28 29.58
CA ARG A 219 16.20 -7.97 30.40
C ARG A 219 15.82 -9.32 29.78
N LYS A 220 16.20 -10.34 30.55
CA LYS A 220 15.86 -11.77 30.56
C LYS A 220 14.47 -12.15 30.01
N GLY A 221 14.44 -13.34 29.43
CA GLY A 221 13.25 -14.17 29.29
C GLY A 221 13.57 -15.49 28.61
N ASP A 222 13.95 -16.50 29.41
CA ASP A 222 14.11 -17.89 28.98
C ASP A 222 12.78 -18.44 28.43
N ASN A 223 12.81 -19.15 27.30
CA ASN A 223 11.81 -20.16 26.99
C ASN A 223 12.40 -21.29 26.14
N LEU A 224 12.12 -22.49 26.64
CA LEU A 224 12.54 -23.83 26.22
C LEU A 224 11.37 -24.44 25.43
N PHE A 225 11.51 -24.85 24.16
CA PHE A 225 10.68 -25.90 23.54
C PHE A 225 11.26 -26.42 22.20
N HIS A 226 10.82 -27.63 21.86
CA HIS A 226 11.48 -28.72 21.13
C HIS A 226 11.73 -28.60 19.61
N ASP A 227 12.83 -29.26 19.22
CA ASP A 227 13.11 -30.04 18.00
C ASP A 227 12.06 -30.01 16.87
N VAL A 228 12.38 -29.22 15.84
CA VAL A 228 12.01 -29.50 14.44
C VAL A 228 13.32 -29.61 13.68
N GLN A 229 13.53 -30.76 13.02
CA GLN A 229 14.74 -31.04 12.25
C GLN A 229 14.98 -29.93 11.22
N THR A 230 15.98 -29.10 11.49
CA THR A 230 16.42 -28.05 10.59
C THR A 230 17.33 -28.68 9.54
N VAL A 231 16.90 -28.65 8.28
CA VAL A 231 17.81 -28.88 7.16
C VAL A 231 18.88 -27.78 7.23
N PRO A 232 20.18 -28.12 7.25
CA PRO A 232 21.24 -27.13 7.43
C PRO A 232 21.18 -26.09 6.30
N LYS A 233 21.22 -24.80 6.66
CA LYS A 233 21.15 -23.66 5.73
C LYS A 233 22.18 -23.75 4.59
N GLN A 234 23.28 -24.48 4.79
CA GLN A 234 24.30 -24.76 3.78
C GLN A 234 23.80 -25.64 2.62
N ASP A 235 22.81 -26.52 2.83
CA ASP A 235 22.28 -27.39 1.76
C ASP A 235 21.36 -26.64 0.79
N ILE A 236 20.64 -25.64 1.30
CA ILE A 236 19.75 -24.79 0.49
C ILE A 236 20.59 -23.87 -0.41
N ALA A 237 21.63 -23.23 0.14
CA ALA A 237 22.56 -22.40 -0.63
C ALA A 237 23.32 -23.21 -1.69
N SER A 238 23.68 -24.46 -1.40
CA SER A 238 24.36 -25.37 -2.33
C SER A 238 23.47 -25.79 -3.50
N ARG A 239 22.16 -25.98 -3.26
CA ARG A 239 21.17 -26.26 -4.30
C ARG A 239 20.93 -25.06 -5.22
N TRP A 240 20.91 -23.85 -4.67
CA TRP A 240 20.74 -22.62 -5.44
C TRP A 240 21.94 -22.33 -6.36
N ASN A 241 23.16 -22.49 -5.86
CA ASN A 241 24.37 -22.31 -6.66
C ASN A 241 24.50 -23.33 -7.80
N ARG A 242 24.06 -24.59 -7.62
CA ARG A 242 24.03 -25.56 -8.73
C ARG A 242 23.02 -25.21 -9.83
N SER A 243 21.89 -24.62 -9.46
CA SER A 243 20.86 -24.25 -10.45
C SER A 243 21.24 -23.01 -11.27
N LEU A 244 21.98 -22.06 -10.69
CA LEU A 244 22.46 -20.85 -11.36
C LEU A 244 23.59 -21.14 -12.37
N ILE A 245 24.44 -22.13 -12.10
CA ILE A 245 25.60 -22.45 -12.95
C ILE A 245 25.19 -23.30 -14.18
N CYS A 246 24.06 -24.01 -14.12
CA CYS A 246 23.57 -24.86 -15.21
C CYS A 246 22.61 -24.13 -16.18
N GLY A 247 22.97 -22.95 -16.70
CA GLY A 247 22.53 -22.40 -18.00
C GLY A 247 21.05 -22.46 -18.40
N GLY A 248 20.12 -22.56 -17.45
CA GLY A 248 18.71 -22.87 -17.71
C GLY A 248 17.78 -21.76 -17.24
N GLY A 249 17.88 -20.56 -17.84
CA GLY A 249 17.15 -19.36 -17.41
C GLY A 249 15.62 -19.51 -17.32
N ARG A 250 15.01 -20.49 -17.99
CA ARG A 250 13.56 -20.74 -17.91
C ARG A 250 13.11 -21.46 -16.64
N ARG A 251 13.97 -22.25 -15.99
CA ARG A 251 13.60 -22.95 -14.74
C ARG A 251 13.69 -22.05 -13.51
N ALA A 252 14.59 -21.06 -13.53
CA ALA A 252 14.74 -20.11 -12.43
C ALA A 252 13.49 -19.21 -12.28
N VAL A 253 12.89 -18.78 -13.39
CA VAL A 253 11.65 -17.98 -13.39
C VAL A 253 10.47 -18.79 -12.83
N CYS A 254 10.32 -20.07 -13.20
CA CYS A 254 9.26 -20.92 -12.65
C CYS A 254 9.40 -21.15 -11.13
N VAL A 255 10.63 -21.27 -10.60
CA VAL A 255 10.88 -21.45 -9.16
C VAL A 255 10.63 -20.16 -8.36
N ALA A 256 10.91 -18.99 -8.94
CA ALA A 256 10.62 -17.71 -8.30
C ALA A 256 9.11 -17.41 -8.26
N LEU A 257 8.38 -17.72 -9.33
CA LEU A 257 6.93 -17.56 -9.36
C LEU A 257 6.21 -18.52 -8.41
N SER A 258 6.62 -19.80 -8.35
CA SER A 258 6.05 -20.75 -7.38
C SER A 258 6.34 -20.33 -5.93
N TYR A 259 7.49 -19.73 -5.65
CA TYR A 259 7.84 -19.24 -4.32
C TYR A 259 7.02 -18.00 -3.91
N LEU A 260 6.71 -17.11 -4.85
CA LEU A 260 5.87 -15.94 -4.61
C LEU A 260 4.40 -16.34 -4.42
N GLU A 261 3.89 -17.25 -5.24
CA GLU A 261 2.55 -17.81 -5.10
C GLU A 261 2.41 -18.57 -3.77
N GLU A 262 3.43 -19.34 -3.36
CA GLU A 262 3.50 -19.93 -2.01
C GLU A 262 3.54 -18.86 -0.90
N ARG A 263 4.23 -17.73 -1.11
CA ARG A 263 4.32 -16.64 -0.14
C ARG A 263 3.01 -15.87 0.01
N GLU A 264 2.33 -15.57 -1.09
CA GLU A 264 1.01 -14.92 -1.10
C GLU A 264 -0.04 -15.85 -0.48
N ASN A 265 -0.02 -17.13 -0.84
CA ASN A 265 -0.84 -18.15 -0.19
C ASN A 265 -0.55 -18.25 1.31
N CYS A 266 0.72 -18.07 1.73
CA CYS A 266 1.08 -18.02 3.14
C CYS A 266 0.64 -16.73 3.85
N ALA A 267 0.61 -15.57 3.18
CA ALA A 267 0.13 -14.32 3.76
C ALA A 267 -1.39 -14.37 3.96
N ALA A 268 -2.15 -14.75 2.93
CA ALA A 268 -3.59 -14.90 2.99
C ALA A 268 -4.02 -15.95 4.03
N ALA A 269 -3.36 -17.12 4.07
CA ALA A 269 -3.66 -18.15 5.06
C ALA A 269 -3.35 -17.70 6.50
N ARG A 270 -2.35 -16.84 6.71
CA ARG A 270 -2.04 -16.27 8.04
C ARG A 270 -3.08 -15.23 8.46
N SER A 271 -3.50 -14.35 7.56
CA SER A 271 -4.56 -13.38 7.82
C SER A 271 -5.88 -14.08 8.18
N LEU A 272 -6.28 -15.11 7.41
CA LEU A 272 -7.49 -15.87 7.67
C LEU A 272 -7.48 -16.59 9.03
N ARG A 273 -6.35 -17.22 9.41
CA ARG A 273 -6.22 -17.85 10.74
C ARG A 273 -6.33 -16.80 11.85
N ARG A 274 -5.71 -15.64 11.66
CA ARG A 274 -5.75 -14.55 12.65
C ARG A 274 -7.16 -13.98 12.82
N GLN A 275 -7.88 -13.80 11.71
CA GLN A 275 -9.28 -13.41 11.72
C GLN A 275 -10.12 -14.42 12.51
N GLN A 276 -9.92 -15.72 12.30
CA GLN A 276 -10.62 -16.78 13.05
C GLN A 276 -10.31 -16.77 14.55
N GLU A 277 -9.05 -16.49 14.94
CA GLU A 277 -8.66 -16.34 16.35
C GLU A 277 -9.38 -15.16 17.02
N LEU A 278 -9.43 -14.00 16.35
CA LEU A 278 -10.07 -12.79 16.87
C LEU A 278 -11.60 -12.96 16.99
N ILE A 279 -12.22 -13.62 16.00
CA ILE A 279 -13.64 -14.01 16.10
C ILE A 279 -13.86 -14.97 17.28
N GLY A 280 -12.97 -15.94 17.49
CA GLY A 280 -13.01 -16.85 18.64
C GLY A 280 -12.85 -16.14 19.99
N ALA A 281 -12.18 -14.99 20.01
CA ALA A 281 -12.03 -14.13 21.18
C ALA A 281 -13.24 -13.21 21.45
N GLY A 282 -14.28 -13.28 20.61
CA GLY A 282 -15.51 -12.51 20.77
C GLY A 282 -15.52 -11.14 20.07
N GLU A 283 -14.53 -10.86 19.21
CA GLU A 283 -14.56 -9.69 18.36
C GLU A 283 -15.57 -9.85 17.22
N SER A 284 -16.11 -8.72 16.72
CA SER A 284 -16.97 -8.76 15.55
C SER A 284 -16.18 -9.21 14.31
N GLU A 285 -16.82 -9.94 13.41
CA GLU A 285 -16.18 -10.44 12.18
C GLU A 285 -15.52 -9.33 11.35
N TYR A 286 -16.14 -8.14 11.32
CA TYR A 286 -15.61 -6.96 10.64
C TYR A 286 -14.36 -6.38 11.33
N THR A 287 -14.38 -6.25 12.66
CA THR A 287 -13.20 -5.75 13.41
C THR A 287 -12.04 -6.74 13.34
N ALA A 288 -12.34 -8.04 13.42
CA ALA A 288 -11.36 -9.11 13.30
C ALA A 288 -10.68 -9.13 11.93
N PHE A 289 -11.44 -8.88 10.85
CA PHE A 289 -10.90 -8.78 9.49
C PHE A 289 -9.92 -7.61 9.36
N ILE A 290 -10.35 -6.40 9.73
CA ILE A 290 -9.53 -5.18 9.61
C ILE A 290 -8.24 -5.31 10.44
N GLN A 291 -8.35 -5.86 11.65
CA GLN A 291 -7.18 -6.05 12.50
C GLN A 291 -6.21 -7.10 11.93
N ALA A 292 -6.72 -8.23 11.44
CA ALA A 292 -5.90 -9.26 10.82
C ALA A 292 -5.18 -8.77 9.55
N GLU A 293 -5.82 -7.91 8.76
CA GLU A 293 -5.22 -7.28 7.58
C GLU A 293 -4.09 -6.31 7.98
N SER A 294 -4.33 -5.43 8.97
CA SER A 294 -3.30 -4.50 9.47
C SER A 294 -2.09 -5.21 10.07
N GLU A 295 -2.29 -6.31 10.81
CA GLU A 295 -1.19 -7.09 11.39
C GLU A 295 -0.38 -7.82 10.32
N ALA A 296 -1.03 -8.21 9.21
CA ALA A 296 -0.36 -8.82 8.07
C ALA A 296 0.51 -7.80 7.32
N GLU A 297 -0.01 -6.58 7.09
CA GLU A 297 0.70 -5.47 6.47
C GLU A 297 1.92 -5.03 7.30
N GLU A 298 1.74 -4.83 8.61
CA GLU A 298 2.86 -4.45 9.50
C GLU A 298 3.95 -5.54 9.51
N LYS A 299 3.57 -6.81 9.38
CA LYS A 299 4.53 -7.91 9.31
C LYS A 299 5.30 -7.92 7.99
N THR A 300 4.65 -7.62 6.86
CA THR A 300 5.34 -7.48 5.58
C THR A 300 6.32 -6.32 5.60
N ASP A 301 5.95 -5.19 6.21
CA ASP A 301 6.85 -4.03 6.37
C ASP A 301 8.06 -4.36 7.24
N ARG A 302 7.86 -5.07 8.36
CA ARG A 302 8.97 -5.55 9.20
C ARG A 302 9.87 -6.55 8.47
N GLU A 303 9.34 -7.36 7.56
CA GLU A 303 10.16 -8.27 6.74
C GLU A 303 10.97 -7.48 5.70
N LEU A 304 10.38 -6.47 5.04
CA LEU A 304 11.07 -5.57 4.13
C LEU A 304 12.18 -4.80 4.84
N GLU A 305 11.91 -4.23 6.01
CA GLU A 305 12.92 -3.51 6.81
C GLU A 305 14.08 -4.44 7.22
N LYS A 306 13.80 -5.71 7.53
CA LYS A 306 14.85 -6.71 7.79
C LYS A 306 15.70 -6.99 6.56
N MET A 307 15.10 -7.05 5.38
CA MET A 307 15.82 -7.25 4.11
C MET A 307 16.72 -6.04 3.82
N ASP A 308 16.21 -4.82 4.01
CA ASP A 308 16.97 -3.58 3.86
C ASP A 308 18.17 -3.53 4.81
N ARG A 309 17.96 -3.86 6.10
CA ARG A 309 19.05 -3.93 7.09
C ARG A 309 20.10 -4.99 6.75
N GLN A 310 19.73 -6.04 6.03
CA GLN A 310 20.66 -7.08 5.57
C GLN A 310 21.39 -6.70 4.28
N GLY A 311 21.13 -5.51 3.72
CA GLY A 311 21.68 -5.09 2.44
C GLY A 311 21.17 -5.94 1.27
N ILE A 312 20.05 -6.64 1.45
CA ILE A 312 19.37 -7.36 0.38
C ILE A 312 18.56 -6.30 -0.35
N GLU A 313 19.17 -5.63 -1.33
CA GLU A 313 18.44 -4.74 -2.24
C GLU A 313 17.29 -5.55 -2.85
N GLY A 314 16.06 -5.15 -2.54
CA GLY A 314 14.88 -5.75 -3.14
C GLY A 314 15.05 -5.74 -4.66
N ILE A 315 14.80 -6.88 -5.30
CA ILE A 315 14.63 -6.91 -6.76
C ILE A 315 13.29 -6.19 -7.01
N TRP A 316 13.34 -4.86 -7.07
CA TRP A 316 12.24 -4.06 -7.53
C TRP A 316 12.06 -4.38 -9.01
N TRP A 317 10.94 -5.00 -9.34
CA TRP A 317 10.55 -5.14 -10.73
C TRP A 317 10.21 -3.74 -11.21
N ASP A 318 11.17 -3.08 -11.87
CA ASP A 318 10.88 -2.00 -12.79
C ASP A 318 9.98 -2.64 -13.87
N TYR A 319 8.67 -2.55 -13.67
CA TYR A 319 7.71 -2.71 -14.76
C TYR A 319 7.97 -1.53 -15.70
N GLU A 320 8.97 -1.66 -16.56
CA GLU A 320 9.10 -0.78 -17.71
C GLU A 320 7.77 -0.89 -18.47
N GLU A 321 7.09 0.25 -18.59
CA GLU A 321 5.81 0.45 -19.26
C GLU A 321 6.02 0.36 -20.78
N ASP A 322 6.70 -0.69 -21.21
CA ASP A 322 6.80 -1.09 -22.60
C ASP A 322 5.41 -1.55 -22.97
N GLY A 323 4.68 -0.77 -23.77
CA GLY A 323 3.28 -1.01 -24.16
C GLY A 323 2.98 -2.34 -24.89
N SER A 324 3.78 -3.40 -24.70
CA SER A 324 3.37 -4.78 -24.93
C SER A 324 2.36 -5.21 -23.86
N LEU A 325 1.14 -5.52 -24.31
CA LEU A 325 0.11 -6.16 -23.49
C LEU A 325 0.69 -7.41 -22.79
N PRO A 326 0.37 -7.65 -21.50
CA PRO A 326 0.89 -8.79 -20.77
C PRO A 326 0.41 -10.12 -21.39
N PRO A 327 1.23 -11.17 -21.42
CA PRO A 327 0.86 -12.46 -22.02
C PRO A 327 -0.15 -13.30 -21.20
N TYR A 328 -0.78 -12.74 -20.18
CA TYR A 328 -1.78 -13.44 -19.37
C TYR A 328 -2.96 -12.52 -19.02
N GLN A 329 -3.85 -12.32 -19.99
CA GLN A 329 -5.23 -11.96 -19.67
C GLN A 329 -6.00 -13.27 -19.48
N LEU A 330 -5.92 -13.85 -18.28
CA LEU A 330 -6.87 -14.89 -17.88
C LEU A 330 -8.21 -14.19 -17.69
N SER A 331 -9.18 -14.57 -18.52
CA SER A 331 -10.52 -14.05 -18.41
C SER A 331 -11.16 -14.64 -17.16
N LEU A 332 -12.02 -13.87 -16.48
CA LEU A 332 -12.79 -14.36 -15.33
C LEU A 332 -13.68 -15.59 -15.68
N PHE A 333 -13.83 -15.91 -16.96
CA PHE A 333 -14.52 -17.11 -17.46
C PHE A 333 -13.68 -18.39 -17.37
N ASP A 334 -12.36 -18.31 -17.18
CA ASP A 334 -11.48 -19.47 -17.06
C ASP A 334 -11.50 -20.11 -15.66
N PHE A 335 -12.22 -19.51 -14.70
CA PHE A 335 -12.36 -19.98 -13.32
C PHE A 335 -13.69 -20.65 -13.00
N ILE A 336 -14.53 -20.99 -13.99
CA ILE A 336 -15.73 -21.79 -13.76
C ILE A 336 -15.34 -23.28 -13.78
N PRO A 337 -15.35 -24.00 -12.65
CA PRO A 337 -15.14 -25.44 -12.66
C PRO A 337 -16.23 -26.12 -13.49
N ALA A 338 -15.83 -27.06 -14.35
CA ALA A 338 -16.67 -27.76 -15.34
C ALA A 338 -17.82 -28.61 -14.76
N GLY A 339 -18.21 -28.42 -13.50
CA GLY A 339 -19.29 -29.15 -12.81
C GLY A 339 -20.49 -28.30 -12.38
N LEU A 340 -20.55 -27.01 -12.76
CA LEU A 340 -21.59 -26.08 -12.27
C LEU A 340 -22.65 -25.66 -13.32
N LEU A 341 -22.69 -26.33 -14.48
CA LEU A 341 -23.58 -25.99 -15.61
C LEU A 341 -24.72 -26.99 -15.85
N GLU A 342 -25.00 -27.89 -14.91
CA GLU A 342 -26.17 -28.80 -14.96
C GLU A 342 -27.19 -28.48 -13.86
N TYR A 343 -27.70 -27.25 -13.77
CA TYR A 343 -28.88 -26.95 -12.92
C TYR A 343 -29.63 -25.70 -13.38
N TYR A 344 -29.95 -25.59 -14.68
CA TYR A 344 -31.03 -24.70 -15.16
C TYR A 344 -31.64 -25.30 -16.42
N ASP A 345 -32.37 -26.40 -16.24
CA ASP A 345 -33.46 -26.82 -17.12
C ASP A 345 -34.41 -27.70 -16.28
N GLN A 346 -35.27 -27.04 -15.50
CA GLN A 346 -36.55 -27.57 -15.00
C GLN A 346 -37.45 -26.44 -14.52
#